data_AF-A0A6I9MQ96-F1
#
_entry.id   AF-A0A6I9MQ96-F1
#
_cell.length_a   1.000
_cell.length_b   1.000
_cell.length_c   1.000
_cell.angle_alpha   90.00
_cell.angle_beta   90.00
_cell.angle_gamma   90.00
#
_symmetry.space_group_name_H-M   'P 1'
#
loop_
_entity.id
_entity.type
_entity.pdbx_description
1 polymer ?
#
loop_
_entity_poly.entity_id
_entity_poly.type
_entity_poly.pdbx_seq_one_letter_code
_entity_poly.pdbx_strand_id
1 'polypeptide(L)'
;VIGRATTYKRLLLTIKSEYDNVVRALQKREDEFRAAKQRMAASMSDPISLMTCQRRAAHLRERIYVIQRETAELQDEMERHKSSEEQSTWIPGLTLADSEDPEALDGHLEHLEAQRASLLERKSDGVSLEVKAQLDAELQAAELHRDQLSSENYLLKTRYKSLRLVSDRLSSWEFEKQQVSLEELLDSTLEDARQTSVTDDDGCGMNAELFEHEEPTGVDESLLLADRLDRFLELFDSARYEEAALLAARSPRGVLRNLDTMEMFKGGNHTQICT
;
A
#
# COMPACT_ATOMS: atom_id res chain seq x y z
N VAL A 1 136.65 -19.15 -35.06
CA VAL A 1 135.64 -18.17 -34.57
C VAL A 1 134.23 -18.45 -35.12
N ILE A 2 134.07 -18.76 -36.41
CA ILE A 2 132.77 -18.98 -37.10
C ILE A 2 131.93 -20.16 -36.52
N GLY A 3 132.57 -21.25 -36.11
CA GLY A 3 131.87 -22.43 -35.54
C GLY A 3 131.20 -22.20 -34.18
N ARG A 4 131.73 -21.30 -33.33
CA ARG A 4 131.12 -20.99 -32.02
C ARG A 4 129.91 -20.06 -32.18
N ALA A 5 129.96 -19.12 -33.12
CA ALA A 5 128.84 -18.22 -33.39
C ALA A 5 127.59 -18.97 -33.91
N THR A 6 127.79 -20.01 -34.72
CA THR A 6 126.70 -20.84 -35.24
C THR A 6 126.06 -21.74 -34.18
N THR A 7 126.84 -22.27 -33.22
CA THR A 7 126.28 -23.02 -32.07
C THR A 7 125.51 -22.13 -31.10
N TYR A 8 126.02 -20.95 -30.76
CA TYR A 8 125.29 -20.00 -29.90
C TYR A 8 124.00 -19.49 -30.55
N LYS A 9 124.03 -19.19 -31.86
CA LYS A 9 122.83 -18.82 -32.62
C LYS A 9 121.76 -19.91 -32.56
N ARG A 10 122.15 -21.19 -32.70
CA ARG A 10 121.22 -22.32 -32.62
C ARG A 10 120.60 -22.43 -31.23
N LEU A 11 121.41 -22.34 -30.16
CA LEU A 11 120.93 -22.40 -28.78
C LEU A 11 119.95 -21.26 -28.46
N LEU A 12 120.26 -20.03 -28.87
CA LEU A 12 119.37 -18.88 -28.68
C LEU A 12 118.05 -19.02 -29.43
N LEU A 13 118.06 -19.59 -30.64
CA LEU A 13 116.83 -19.88 -31.39
C LEU A 13 116.00 -20.96 -30.70
N THR A 14 116.63 -22.00 -30.16
CA THR A 14 115.94 -23.03 -29.37
C THR A 14 115.29 -22.41 -28.14
N ILE A 15 116.06 -21.66 -27.34
CA ILE A 15 115.57 -20.97 -26.14
C ILE A 15 114.40 -20.04 -26.51
N LYS A 16 114.56 -19.20 -27.55
CA LYS A 16 113.48 -18.33 -28.03
C LYS A 16 112.23 -19.14 -28.38
N SER A 17 112.36 -20.24 -29.12
CA SER A 17 111.22 -21.06 -29.50
C SER A 17 110.50 -21.69 -28.30
N GLU A 18 111.24 -22.06 -27.24
CA GLU A 18 110.67 -22.56 -25.99
C GLU A 18 109.89 -21.47 -25.24
N TYR A 19 110.45 -20.25 -25.14
CA TYR A 19 109.73 -19.11 -24.57
C TYR A 19 108.49 -18.74 -25.39
N ASP A 20 108.60 -18.69 -26.71
CA ASP A 20 107.48 -18.44 -27.61
C ASP A 20 106.38 -19.51 -27.45
N ASN A 21 106.75 -20.78 -27.22
CA ASN A 21 105.82 -21.86 -26.90
C ASN A 21 105.12 -21.67 -25.56
N VAL A 22 105.86 -21.30 -24.51
CA VAL A 22 105.28 -21.05 -23.17
C VAL A 22 104.33 -19.85 -23.19
N VAL A 23 104.71 -18.76 -23.86
CA VAL A 23 103.85 -17.57 -24.03
C VAL A 23 102.55 -17.95 -24.74
N ARG A 24 102.63 -18.70 -25.85
CA ARG A 24 101.43 -19.20 -26.56
C ARG A 24 100.55 -20.07 -25.66
N ALA A 25 101.15 -20.96 -24.86
CA ALA A 25 100.40 -21.82 -23.96
C ALA A 25 99.69 -21.03 -22.85
N LEU A 26 100.35 -20.01 -22.28
CA LEU A 26 99.75 -19.12 -21.28
C LEU A 26 98.61 -18.29 -21.86
N GLN A 27 98.79 -17.70 -23.04
CA GLN A 27 97.74 -16.96 -23.75
C GLN A 27 96.54 -17.84 -24.04
N LYS A 28 96.76 -19.07 -24.56
CA LYS A 28 95.70 -20.03 -24.82
C LYS A 28 94.92 -20.36 -23.55
N ARG A 29 95.62 -20.64 -22.43
CA ARG A 29 94.98 -20.94 -21.15
C ARG A 29 94.16 -19.75 -20.62
N GLU A 30 94.66 -18.53 -20.79
CA GLU A 30 93.95 -17.32 -20.38
C GLU A 30 92.66 -17.13 -21.21
N ASP A 31 92.74 -17.31 -22.52
CA ASP A 31 91.57 -17.22 -23.41
C ASP A 31 90.54 -18.32 -23.09
N GLU A 32 90.99 -19.54 -22.83
CA GLU A 32 90.15 -20.65 -22.37
C GLU A 32 89.45 -20.32 -21.03
N PHE A 33 90.18 -19.74 -20.08
CA PHE A 33 89.62 -19.30 -18.79
C PHE A 33 88.60 -18.18 -18.97
N ARG A 34 88.88 -17.17 -19.81
CA ARG A 34 87.93 -16.10 -20.14
C ARG A 34 86.66 -16.66 -20.79
N ALA A 35 86.80 -17.57 -21.74
CA ALA A 35 85.65 -18.23 -22.39
C ALA A 35 84.83 -19.07 -21.41
N ALA A 36 85.49 -19.81 -20.50
CA ALA A 36 84.82 -20.58 -19.46
C ALA A 36 84.03 -19.66 -18.50
N LYS A 37 84.65 -18.56 -18.04
CA LYS A 37 83.99 -17.57 -17.18
C LYS A 37 82.77 -16.94 -17.86
N GLN A 38 82.87 -16.57 -19.14
CA GLN A 38 81.74 -16.04 -19.91
C GLN A 38 80.60 -17.05 -20.06
N ARG A 39 80.91 -18.32 -20.36
CA ARG A 39 79.90 -19.39 -20.44
C ARG A 39 79.21 -19.64 -19.11
N MET A 40 79.95 -19.64 -18.00
CA MET A 40 79.36 -19.76 -16.66
C MET A 40 78.44 -18.58 -16.35
N ALA A 41 78.85 -17.35 -16.66
CA ALA A 41 78.03 -16.16 -16.44
C ALA A 41 76.72 -16.21 -17.26
N ALA A 42 76.80 -16.57 -18.55
CA ALA A 42 75.63 -16.72 -19.42
C ALA A 42 74.68 -17.83 -18.92
N SER A 43 75.24 -18.99 -18.53
CA SER A 43 74.45 -20.10 -17.99
C SER A 43 73.76 -19.79 -16.67
N MET A 44 74.26 -18.81 -15.90
CA MET A 44 73.62 -18.36 -14.67
C MET A 44 72.58 -17.26 -14.93
N SER A 45 72.79 -16.37 -15.90
CA SER A 45 71.84 -15.29 -16.21
C SER A 45 70.55 -15.77 -16.87
N ASP A 46 70.64 -16.77 -17.75
CA ASP A 46 69.51 -17.29 -18.52
C ASP A 46 68.38 -17.89 -17.66
N PRO A 47 68.65 -18.81 -16.70
CA PRO A 47 67.59 -19.37 -15.87
C PRO A 47 66.98 -18.34 -14.91
N ILE A 48 67.75 -17.38 -14.41
CA ILE A 48 67.25 -16.31 -13.52
C ILE A 48 66.32 -15.37 -14.27
N SER A 49 66.69 -14.99 -15.50
CA SER A 49 65.83 -14.20 -16.39
C SER A 49 64.53 -14.94 -16.71
N LEU A 50 64.62 -16.23 -17.06
CA LEU A 50 63.47 -17.07 -17.37
C LEU A 50 62.51 -17.24 -16.18
N MET A 51 63.02 -17.49 -14.97
CA MET A 51 62.21 -17.56 -13.76
C MET A 51 61.47 -16.24 -13.47
N THR A 52 62.14 -15.11 -13.69
CA THR A 52 61.54 -13.78 -13.51
C THR A 52 60.44 -13.52 -14.53
N CYS A 53 60.68 -13.86 -15.80
CA CYS A 53 59.67 -13.79 -16.86
C CYS A 53 58.46 -14.69 -16.57
N GLN A 54 58.67 -15.93 -16.09
CA GLN A 54 57.59 -16.85 -15.75
C GLN A 54 56.76 -16.35 -14.57
N ARG A 55 57.39 -15.83 -13.51
CA ARG A 55 56.68 -15.25 -12.37
C ARG A 55 55.84 -14.05 -12.80
N ARG A 56 56.39 -13.17 -13.64
CA ARG A 56 55.65 -12.04 -14.20
C ARG A 56 54.48 -12.50 -15.07
N ALA A 57 54.67 -13.53 -15.90
CA ALA A 57 53.60 -14.09 -16.72
C ALA A 57 52.46 -14.68 -15.87
N ALA A 58 52.78 -15.42 -14.81
CA ALA A 58 51.78 -15.95 -13.88
C ALA A 58 50.97 -14.83 -13.21
N HIS A 59 51.66 -13.82 -12.67
CA HIS A 59 51.01 -12.65 -12.07
C HIS A 59 50.13 -11.88 -13.06
N LEU A 60 50.58 -11.71 -14.32
CA LEU A 60 49.76 -11.07 -15.34
C LEU A 60 48.51 -11.89 -15.68
N ARG A 61 48.60 -13.23 -15.74
CA ARG A 61 47.44 -14.09 -15.96
C ARG A 61 46.41 -13.96 -14.84
N GLU A 62 46.87 -13.93 -13.59
CA GLU A 62 45.99 -13.73 -12.43
C GLU A 62 45.29 -12.38 -12.48
N ARG A 63 46.01 -11.29 -12.80
CA ARG A 63 45.41 -9.96 -12.96
C ARG A 63 44.39 -9.91 -14.11
N ILE A 64 44.69 -10.55 -15.24
CA ILE A 64 43.76 -10.65 -16.37
C ILE A 64 42.49 -11.40 -15.94
N TYR A 65 42.63 -12.49 -15.20
CA TYR A 65 41.48 -13.25 -14.68
C TYR A 65 40.60 -12.41 -13.76
N VAL A 66 41.20 -11.67 -12.82
CA VAL A 66 40.45 -10.77 -11.92
C VAL A 66 39.69 -9.70 -12.71
N ILE A 67 40.37 -9.02 -13.64
CA ILE A 67 39.75 -7.99 -14.47
C ILE A 67 38.60 -8.58 -15.30
N GLN A 68 38.78 -9.76 -15.89
CA GLN A 68 37.73 -10.43 -16.67
C GLN A 68 36.51 -10.76 -15.81
N ARG A 69 36.72 -11.23 -14.58
CA ARG A 69 35.64 -11.52 -13.64
C ARG A 69 34.88 -10.24 -13.26
N GLU A 70 35.61 -9.20 -12.85
CA GLU A 70 35.01 -7.90 -12.50
C GLU A 70 34.26 -7.27 -13.68
N THR A 71 34.81 -7.40 -14.90
CA THR A 71 34.13 -6.92 -16.12
C THR A 71 32.83 -7.67 -16.37
N ALA A 72 32.81 -8.99 -16.15
CA ALA A 72 31.60 -9.79 -16.30
C ALA A 72 30.54 -9.45 -15.23
N GLU A 73 30.97 -9.24 -13.98
CA GLU A 73 30.09 -8.82 -12.87
C GLU A 73 29.47 -7.45 -13.17
N LEU A 74 30.27 -6.46 -13.60
CA LEU A 74 29.77 -5.14 -13.99
C LEU A 74 28.82 -5.19 -15.18
N GLN A 75 29.09 -6.08 -16.15
CA GLN A 75 28.22 -6.23 -17.31
C GLN A 75 26.87 -6.85 -16.91
N ASP A 76 26.86 -7.83 -16.00
CA ASP A 76 25.63 -8.40 -15.45
C ASP A 76 24.84 -7.37 -14.62
N GLU A 77 25.53 -6.54 -13.82
CA GLU A 77 24.89 -5.42 -13.10
C GLU A 77 24.28 -4.41 -14.07
N MET A 78 24.98 -4.03 -15.15
CA MET A 78 24.43 -3.15 -16.18
C MET A 78 23.16 -3.72 -16.82
N GLU A 79 23.14 -5.01 -17.17
CA GLU A 79 21.95 -5.64 -17.74
C GLU A 79 20.79 -5.70 -16.73
N ARG A 80 21.08 -5.98 -15.45
CA ARG A 80 20.09 -5.89 -14.37
C ARG A 80 19.52 -4.47 -14.25
N HIS A 81 20.37 -3.44 -14.28
CA HIS A 81 19.92 -2.06 -14.23
C HIS A 81 19.07 -1.67 -15.44
N LYS A 82 19.47 -2.03 -16.67
CA LYS A 82 18.65 -1.80 -17.88
C LYS A 82 17.27 -2.42 -17.76
N SER A 83 17.19 -3.68 -17.33
CA SER A 83 15.90 -4.38 -17.17
C SER A 83 15.01 -3.76 -16.07
N SER A 84 15.61 -3.12 -15.06
CA SER A 84 14.89 -2.42 -13.98
C SER A 84 14.46 -1.01 -14.40
N GLU A 85 15.29 -0.31 -15.17
CA GLU A 85 15.04 1.05 -15.67
C GLU A 85 13.96 1.03 -16.77
N GLU A 86 13.91 -0.05 -17.55
CA GLU A 86 12.79 -0.45 -18.42
C GLU A 86 11.51 -0.83 -17.66
N GLN A 87 11.45 -0.72 -16.33
CA GLN A 87 10.21 -0.91 -15.56
C GLN A 87 9.86 0.30 -14.69
N SER A 88 10.85 1.07 -14.22
CA SER A 88 10.62 2.19 -13.30
C SER A 88 10.43 3.57 -13.94
N THR A 89 10.75 3.73 -15.23
CA THR A 89 10.83 5.06 -15.88
C THR A 89 9.64 5.40 -16.77
N TRP A 90 8.60 4.56 -16.80
CA TRP A 90 7.45 4.78 -17.68
C TRP A 90 6.56 5.86 -17.10
N ILE A 91 6.49 7.02 -17.78
CA ILE A 91 5.39 7.95 -17.58
C ILE A 91 4.13 7.22 -18.08
N PRO A 92 3.14 6.97 -17.21
CA PRO A 92 1.94 6.24 -17.61
C PRO A 92 1.24 6.92 -18.78
N GLY A 93 1.11 6.21 -19.90
CA GLY A 93 0.48 6.74 -21.13
C GLY A 93 1.44 7.18 -22.23
N LEU A 94 2.76 7.11 -22.02
CA LEU A 94 3.79 7.37 -23.04
C LEU A 94 4.63 6.12 -23.32
N THR A 95 5.13 5.97 -24.55
CA THR A 95 6.12 4.94 -24.89
C THR A 95 7.53 5.41 -24.56
N LEU A 96 8.51 4.48 -24.44
CA LEU A 96 9.92 4.81 -24.17
C LEU A 96 10.48 5.84 -25.18
N ALA A 97 10.15 5.67 -26.46
CA ALA A 97 10.59 6.58 -27.52
C ALA A 97 10.01 7.99 -27.35
N ASP A 98 8.74 8.08 -26.91
CA ASP A 98 8.09 9.37 -26.64
C ASP A 98 8.62 10.01 -25.35
N SER A 99 9.14 9.22 -24.40
CA SER A 99 9.75 9.71 -23.16
C SER A 99 11.16 10.26 -23.35
N GLU A 100 11.83 9.93 -24.45
CA GLU A 100 13.16 10.47 -24.81
C GLU A 100 13.05 11.69 -25.75
N ASP A 101 11.87 11.93 -26.34
CA ASP A 101 11.60 13.06 -27.23
C ASP A 101 11.03 14.26 -26.46
N PRO A 102 11.73 15.42 -26.42
CA PRO A 102 11.25 16.60 -25.72
C PRO A 102 9.92 17.14 -26.29
N GLU A 103 9.67 17.01 -27.60
CA GLU A 103 8.45 17.52 -28.22
C GLU A 103 7.22 16.68 -27.85
N ALA A 104 7.38 15.36 -27.80
CA ALA A 104 6.34 14.45 -27.30
C ALA A 104 6.02 14.66 -25.80
N LEU A 105 7.05 14.93 -24.98
CA LEU A 105 6.88 15.26 -23.56
C LEU A 105 6.12 16.58 -23.35
N ASP A 106 6.47 17.63 -24.10
CA ASP A 106 5.77 18.92 -24.03
C ASP A 106 4.29 18.77 -24.45
N GLY A 107 4.01 18.03 -25.53
CA GLY A 107 2.63 17.75 -25.95
C GLY A 107 1.84 16.94 -24.92
N HIS A 108 2.47 16.00 -24.22
CA HIS A 108 1.84 15.25 -23.13
C HIS A 108 1.56 16.12 -21.91
N LEU A 109 2.47 17.03 -21.57
CA LEU A 109 2.29 18.01 -20.50
C LEU A 109 1.10 18.92 -20.81
N GLU A 110 1.01 19.47 -22.02
CA GLU A 110 -0.13 20.29 -22.44
C GLU A 110 -1.46 19.50 -22.36
N HIS A 111 -1.46 18.22 -22.73
CA HIS A 111 -2.64 17.36 -22.61
C HIS A 111 -3.08 17.17 -21.15
N LEU A 112 -2.14 16.90 -20.24
CA LEU A 112 -2.43 16.74 -18.81
C LEU A 112 -2.92 18.04 -18.19
N GLU A 113 -2.35 19.18 -18.59
CA GLU A 113 -2.80 20.50 -18.14
C GLU A 113 -4.22 20.80 -18.61
N ALA A 114 -4.54 20.51 -19.88
CA ALA A 114 -5.89 20.65 -20.42
C ALA A 114 -6.90 19.73 -19.71
N GLN A 115 -6.52 18.48 -19.44
CA GLN A 115 -7.34 17.52 -18.71
C GLN A 115 -7.61 18.01 -17.28
N ARG A 116 -6.58 18.50 -16.59
CA ARG A 116 -6.73 19.10 -15.25
C ARG A 116 -7.66 20.31 -15.27
N ALA A 117 -7.52 21.19 -16.26
CA ALA A 117 -8.38 22.37 -16.40
C ALA A 117 -9.85 21.98 -16.60
N SER A 118 -10.12 21.01 -17.50
CA SER A 118 -11.47 20.50 -17.75
C SER A 118 -12.09 19.84 -16.51
N LEU A 119 -11.30 19.08 -15.75
CA LEU A 119 -11.78 18.47 -14.50
C LEU A 119 -12.08 19.53 -13.42
N LEU A 120 -11.27 20.59 -13.35
CA LEU A 120 -11.52 21.71 -12.45
C LEU A 120 -12.77 22.51 -12.85
N GLU A 121 -12.99 22.74 -14.14
CA GLU A 121 -14.19 23.39 -14.67
C GLU A 121 -15.44 22.56 -14.35
N ARG A 122 -15.41 21.26 -14.64
CA ARG A 122 -16.50 20.34 -14.28
C ARG A 122 -16.75 20.28 -12.77
N LYS A 123 -15.70 20.41 -11.96
CA LYS A 123 -15.82 20.49 -10.50
C LYS A 123 -16.46 21.81 -10.06
N SER A 124 -16.15 22.94 -10.72
CA SER A 124 -16.85 24.21 -10.47
C SER A 124 -18.30 24.18 -10.97
N ASP A 125 -18.62 23.36 -11.96
CA ASP A 125 -19.99 23.10 -12.42
C ASP A 125 -20.77 22.15 -11.47
N GLY A 126 -20.10 21.61 -10.45
CA GLY A 126 -20.69 20.74 -9.44
C GLY A 126 -21.70 21.48 -8.58
N VAL A 127 -22.98 21.41 -8.98
CA VAL A 127 -24.18 22.02 -8.39
C VAL A 127 -24.07 23.54 -8.30
N SER A 128 -24.93 24.26 -9.04
CA SER A 128 -24.97 25.71 -8.95
C SER A 128 -25.14 26.14 -7.50
N LEU A 129 -24.37 27.15 -7.08
CA LEU A 129 -24.41 27.67 -5.72
C LEU A 129 -25.85 28.06 -5.30
N GLU A 130 -26.67 28.44 -6.27
CA GLU A 130 -28.11 28.70 -6.13
C GLU A 130 -28.91 27.43 -5.77
N VAL A 131 -28.72 26.30 -6.48
CA VAL A 131 -29.40 25.03 -6.15
C VAL A 131 -28.96 24.53 -4.78
N LYS A 132 -27.67 24.69 -4.43
CA LYS A 132 -27.19 24.34 -3.10
C LYS A 132 -27.85 25.18 -2.01
N ALA A 133 -27.90 26.51 -2.19
CA ALA A 133 -28.54 27.40 -1.23
C ALA A 133 -30.06 27.13 -1.11
N GLN A 134 -30.71 26.76 -2.20
CA GLN A 134 -32.11 26.37 -2.19
C GLN A 134 -32.34 25.08 -1.38
N LEU A 135 -31.53 24.04 -1.62
CA LEU A 135 -31.62 22.78 -0.86
C LEU A 135 -31.32 22.99 0.63
N ASP A 136 -30.34 23.84 0.96
CA ASP A 136 -30.03 24.18 2.36
C ASP A 136 -31.21 24.91 3.04
N ALA A 137 -31.90 25.80 2.33
CA ALA A 137 -33.09 26.49 2.84
C ALA A 137 -34.29 25.55 3.00
N GLU A 138 -34.51 24.65 2.05
CA GLU A 138 -35.54 23.60 2.13
C GLU A 138 -35.29 22.66 3.32
N LEU A 139 -34.03 22.27 3.55
CA LEU A 139 -33.64 21.45 4.69
C LEU A 139 -33.95 22.16 6.02
N GLN A 140 -33.56 23.42 6.16
CA GLN A 140 -33.85 24.21 7.37
C GLN A 140 -35.36 24.38 7.59
N ALA A 141 -36.13 24.62 6.53
CA ALA A 141 -37.59 24.72 6.64
C ALA A 141 -38.21 23.38 7.09
N ALA A 142 -37.73 22.26 6.56
CA ALA A 142 -38.18 20.93 6.95
C ALA A 142 -37.81 20.60 8.42
N GLU A 143 -36.63 20.99 8.88
CA GLU A 143 -36.20 20.83 10.27
C GLU A 143 -37.09 21.63 11.23
N LEU A 144 -37.34 22.90 10.93
CA LEU A 144 -38.23 23.74 11.74
C LEU A 144 -39.65 23.16 11.78
N HIS A 145 -40.15 22.66 10.64
CA HIS A 145 -41.46 22.03 10.58
C HIS A 145 -41.52 20.74 11.40
N ARG A 146 -40.48 19.90 11.33
CA ARG A 146 -40.36 18.69 12.16
C ARG A 146 -40.36 19.03 13.64
N ASP A 147 -39.63 20.06 14.04
CA ASP A 147 -39.52 20.45 15.45
C ASP A 147 -40.85 21.02 15.97
N GLN A 148 -41.58 21.77 15.14
CA GLN A 148 -42.96 22.20 15.42
C GLN A 148 -43.88 20.99 15.62
N LEU A 149 -43.93 20.07 14.67
CA LEU A 149 -44.74 18.87 14.75
C LEU A 149 -44.36 18.00 15.95
N SER A 150 -43.08 17.90 16.29
CA SER A 150 -42.60 17.19 17.47
C SER A 150 -43.16 17.80 18.76
N SER A 151 -43.16 19.13 18.87
CA SER A 151 -43.72 19.83 20.02
C SER A 151 -45.25 19.67 20.13
N GLU A 152 -45.97 19.72 19.00
CA GLU A 152 -47.41 19.48 18.96
C GLU A 152 -47.73 18.03 19.32
N ASN A 153 -46.96 17.07 18.78
CA ASN A 153 -47.11 15.66 19.08
C ASN A 153 -46.90 15.40 20.58
N TYR A 154 -45.87 16.00 21.18
CA TYR A 154 -45.64 15.93 22.62
C TYR A 154 -46.83 16.42 23.45
N LEU A 155 -47.43 17.56 23.06
CA LEU A 155 -48.61 18.11 23.73
C LEU A 155 -49.83 17.19 23.56
N LEU A 156 -50.07 16.67 22.35
CA LEU A 156 -51.15 15.74 22.08
C LEU A 156 -51.00 14.44 22.87
N LYS A 157 -49.77 13.90 22.92
CA LYS A 157 -49.42 12.70 23.69
C LYS A 157 -49.71 12.90 25.18
N THR A 158 -49.34 14.05 25.73
CA THR A 158 -49.63 14.40 27.13
C THR A 158 -51.14 14.44 27.38
N ARG A 159 -51.92 15.10 26.51
CA ARG A 159 -53.39 15.15 26.64
C ARG A 159 -54.04 13.78 26.53
N TYR A 160 -53.55 12.96 25.60
CA TYR A 160 -54.04 11.61 25.41
C TYR A 160 -53.78 10.72 26.64
N LYS A 161 -52.58 10.81 27.26
CA LYS A 161 -52.29 10.15 28.54
C LYS A 161 -53.31 10.52 29.61
N SER A 162 -53.57 11.82 29.80
CA SER A 162 -54.54 12.29 30.79
C SER A 162 -55.94 11.78 30.50
N LEU A 163 -56.38 11.82 29.24
CA LEU A 163 -57.71 11.35 28.86
C LEU A 163 -57.87 9.83 29.04
N ARG A 164 -56.84 9.06 28.69
CA ARG A 164 -56.83 7.60 28.86
C ARG A 164 -56.92 7.23 30.35
N LEU A 165 -56.12 7.88 31.21
CA LEU A 165 -56.18 7.69 32.67
C LEU A 165 -57.61 7.93 33.20
N VAL A 166 -58.24 9.03 32.79
CA VAL A 166 -59.63 9.34 33.17
C VAL A 166 -60.60 8.28 32.66
N SER A 167 -60.47 7.85 31.40
CA SER A 167 -61.31 6.81 30.79
C SER A 167 -61.20 5.47 31.52
N ASP A 168 -59.98 5.04 31.87
CA ASP A 168 -59.72 3.76 32.54
C ASP A 168 -60.28 3.78 33.97
N ARG A 169 -60.12 4.90 34.69
CA ARG A 169 -60.69 5.10 36.02
C ARG A 169 -62.21 5.12 36.01
N LEU A 170 -62.82 5.80 35.03
CA LEU A 170 -64.28 5.83 34.87
C LEU A 170 -64.84 4.44 34.53
N SER A 171 -64.18 3.71 33.64
CA SER A 171 -64.57 2.34 33.29
C SER A 171 -64.50 1.40 34.49
N SER A 172 -63.44 1.55 35.30
CA SER A 172 -63.28 0.78 36.55
C SER A 172 -64.34 1.14 37.59
N TRP A 173 -64.67 2.42 37.73
CA TRP A 173 -65.73 2.90 38.63
C TRP A 173 -67.12 2.39 38.25
N GLU A 174 -67.43 2.36 36.95
CA GLU A 174 -68.66 1.80 36.42
C GLU A 174 -68.78 0.30 36.74
N PHE A 175 -67.66 -0.43 36.68
CA PHE A 175 -67.60 -1.86 37.02
C PHE A 175 -67.66 -2.12 38.55
N GLU A 176 -67.07 -1.26 39.37
CA GLU A 176 -66.91 -1.41 40.83
C GLU A 176 -68.09 -0.85 41.66
N LYS A 177 -69.30 -0.78 41.09
CA LYS A 177 -70.54 -0.35 41.78
C LYS A 177 -70.46 1.02 42.47
N GLN A 178 -69.63 1.93 41.96
CA GLN A 178 -69.70 3.36 42.29
C GLN A 178 -69.53 3.67 43.79
N GLN A 179 -68.54 3.06 44.45
CA GLN A 179 -68.31 3.22 45.90
C GLN A 179 -67.90 4.64 46.33
N VAL A 180 -67.32 5.43 45.41
CA VAL A 180 -66.85 6.80 45.62
C VAL A 180 -67.65 7.74 44.73
N SER A 181 -67.89 8.97 45.18
CA SER A 181 -68.59 9.97 44.36
C SER A 181 -67.79 10.29 43.09
N LEU A 182 -68.49 10.58 41.99
CA LEU A 182 -67.85 10.89 40.71
C LEU A 182 -66.94 12.12 40.81
N GLU A 183 -67.31 13.12 41.61
CA GLU A 183 -66.53 14.34 41.83
C GLU A 183 -65.19 14.02 42.51
N GLU A 184 -65.19 13.25 43.60
CA GLU A 184 -63.95 12.86 44.30
C GLU A 184 -63.04 11.98 43.44
N LEU A 185 -63.61 11.14 42.57
CA LEU A 185 -62.84 10.33 41.62
C LEU A 185 -62.21 11.20 40.53
N LEU A 186 -62.95 12.15 39.97
CA LEU A 186 -62.41 13.07 38.96
C LEU A 186 -61.33 13.98 39.53
N ASP A 187 -61.52 14.48 40.75
CA ASP A 187 -60.54 15.34 41.44
C ASP A 187 -59.24 14.59 41.72
N SER A 188 -59.32 13.36 42.25
CA SER A 188 -58.13 12.53 42.50
C SER A 188 -57.42 12.13 41.20
N THR A 189 -58.19 11.79 40.15
CA THR A 189 -57.62 11.40 38.85
C THR A 189 -56.94 12.58 38.13
N LEU A 190 -57.49 13.79 38.26
CA LEU A 190 -56.89 15.01 37.71
C LEU A 190 -55.59 15.39 38.44
N GLU A 191 -55.52 15.19 39.75
CA GLU A 191 -54.28 15.39 40.53
C GLU A 191 -53.22 14.35 40.19
N ASP A 192 -53.59 13.07 40.01
CA ASP A 192 -52.68 12.01 39.52
C ASP A 192 -52.16 12.32 38.10
N ALA A 193 -53.02 12.82 37.21
CA ALA A 193 -52.65 13.22 35.85
C ALA A 193 -51.68 14.43 35.83
N ARG A 194 -51.75 15.32 36.81
CA ARG A 194 -50.82 16.46 36.98
C ARG A 194 -49.46 16.03 37.50
N GLN A 195 -49.41 14.98 38.34
CA GLN A 195 -48.16 14.48 38.92
C GLN A 195 -47.39 13.59 37.94
N THR A 196 -48.09 12.84 37.09
CA THR A 196 -47.49 11.96 36.06
C THR A 196 -46.85 12.72 34.90
N SER A 197 -47.23 13.98 34.62
CA SER A 197 -46.57 14.80 33.58
C SER A 197 -45.15 15.27 33.94
N VAL A 198 -44.73 15.13 35.21
CA VAL A 198 -43.44 15.64 35.71
C VAL A 198 -42.34 14.56 35.70
N THR A 199 -42.69 13.28 35.56
CA THR A 199 -41.77 12.15 35.83
C THR A 199 -41.47 11.23 34.65
N ASP A 200 -42.18 11.37 33.52
CA ASP A 200 -42.02 10.50 32.35
C ASP A 200 -41.02 11.08 31.33
N ASP A 201 -39.73 10.89 31.59
CA ASP A 201 -38.64 10.99 30.60
C ASP A 201 -38.46 9.67 29.80
N ASP A 202 -39.39 8.71 29.91
CA ASP A 202 -39.32 7.50 29.10
C ASP A 202 -40.11 7.64 27.80
N GLY A 203 -39.42 8.17 26.78
CA GLY A 203 -39.92 8.22 25.40
C GLY A 203 -40.19 6.84 24.78
N CYS A 204 -39.74 5.74 25.40
CA CYS A 204 -39.80 4.39 24.83
C CYS A 204 -41.11 3.65 25.08
N GLY A 205 -41.70 3.69 26.29
CA GLY A 205 -42.89 2.89 26.61
C GLY A 205 -44.13 3.21 25.76
N MET A 206 -44.40 4.51 25.52
CA MET A 206 -45.65 4.91 24.88
C MET A 206 -45.69 4.77 23.36
N ASN A 207 -44.52 4.73 22.70
CA ASN A 207 -44.46 4.52 21.26
C ASN A 207 -44.73 3.05 20.89
N ALA A 208 -44.63 2.13 21.84
CA ALA A 208 -45.07 0.74 21.62
C ALA A 208 -46.61 0.67 21.62
N GLU A 209 -47.27 1.22 22.64
CA GLU A 209 -48.72 1.11 22.83
C GLU A 209 -49.57 1.83 21.78
N LEU A 210 -49.08 2.94 21.20
CA LEU A 210 -49.84 3.70 20.20
C LEU A 210 -49.84 3.03 18.82
N PHE A 211 -48.83 2.21 18.53
CA PHE A 211 -48.71 1.42 17.30
C PHE A 211 -49.23 -0.03 17.45
N GLU A 212 -49.56 -0.47 18.66
CA GLU A 212 -50.18 -1.78 18.91
C GLU A 212 -51.67 -1.81 18.49
N HIS A 213 -52.31 -0.65 18.31
CA HIS A 213 -53.76 -0.56 18.05
C HIS A 213 -54.16 -0.45 16.57
N GLU A 214 -53.21 -0.47 15.63
CA GLU A 214 -53.52 -0.63 14.21
C GLU A 214 -53.11 -2.03 13.72
N GLU A 215 -54.14 -2.81 13.34
CA GLU A 215 -54.15 -3.88 12.33
C GLU A 215 -54.36 -5.36 12.77
N PRO A 216 -55.03 -6.15 11.89
CA PRO A 216 -56.04 -7.13 12.27
C PRO A 216 -55.45 -8.49 12.63
N THR A 217 -55.97 -9.05 13.71
CA THR A 217 -55.67 -10.38 14.23
C THR A 217 -56.12 -11.45 13.22
N GLY A 218 -55.19 -12.05 12.46
CA GLY A 218 -55.60 -13.14 11.56
C GLY A 218 -54.56 -13.82 10.68
N VAL A 219 -53.32 -13.34 10.58
CA VAL A 219 -52.30 -13.99 9.72
C VAL A 219 -51.13 -14.46 10.58
N ASP A 220 -50.65 -15.69 10.34
CA ASP A 220 -49.55 -16.31 11.08
C ASP A 220 -48.24 -15.52 10.89
N GLU A 221 -48.02 -14.54 11.78
CA GLU A 221 -46.96 -13.53 11.68
C GLU A 221 -45.55 -14.14 11.74
N SER A 222 -45.43 -15.36 12.27
CA SER A 222 -44.14 -16.04 12.47
C SER A 222 -43.47 -16.46 11.15
N LEU A 223 -44.25 -16.96 10.19
CA LEU A 223 -43.80 -17.37 8.85
C LEU A 223 -43.43 -16.17 7.98
N LEU A 224 -44.25 -15.12 8.02
CA LEU A 224 -44.03 -13.88 7.27
C LEU A 224 -42.81 -13.09 7.78
N LEU A 225 -42.42 -13.28 9.04
CA LEU A 225 -41.24 -12.67 9.61
C LEU A 225 -39.96 -13.41 9.21
N ALA A 226 -39.99 -14.74 9.21
CA ALA A 226 -38.88 -15.57 8.74
C ALA A 226 -38.55 -15.28 7.27
N ASP A 227 -39.56 -15.28 6.40
CA ASP A 227 -39.38 -14.96 4.98
C ASP A 227 -38.80 -13.56 4.74
N ARG A 228 -39.13 -12.58 5.60
CA ARG A 228 -38.57 -11.23 5.52
C ARG A 228 -37.12 -11.16 5.99
N LEU A 229 -36.76 -11.90 7.03
CA LEU A 229 -35.38 -12.01 7.52
C LEU A 229 -34.49 -12.67 6.46
N ASP A 230 -34.95 -13.79 5.89
CA ASP A 230 -34.24 -14.50 4.84
C ASP A 230 -34.03 -13.60 3.61
N ARG A 231 -35.08 -12.89 3.18
CA ARG A 231 -34.99 -11.94 2.07
C ARG A 231 -34.07 -10.75 2.37
N PHE A 232 -34.02 -10.27 3.61
CA PHE A 232 -33.09 -9.22 4.01
C PHE A 232 -31.64 -9.70 3.91
N LEU A 233 -31.35 -10.90 4.42
CA LEU A 233 -30.01 -11.50 4.34
C LEU A 233 -29.59 -11.75 2.89
N GLU A 234 -30.48 -12.27 2.04
CA GLU A 234 -30.21 -12.46 0.60
C GLU A 234 -29.84 -11.15 -0.11
N LEU A 235 -30.57 -10.06 0.16
CA LEU A 235 -30.30 -8.75 -0.41
C LEU A 235 -28.98 -8.17 0.12
N PHE A 236 -28.68 -8.39 1.38
CA PHE A 236 -27.46 -7.93 2.03
C PHE A 236 -26.22 -8.67 1.49
N ASP A 237 -26.28 -10.01 1.40
CA ASP A 237 -25.21 -10.85 0.84
C ASP A 237 -24.99 -10.61 -0.67
N SER A 238 -26.05 -10.22 -1.39
CA SER A 238 -25.98 -9.84 -2.80
C SER A 238 -25.52 -8.39 -3.03
N ALA A 239 -25.04 -7.70 -2.00
CA ALA A 239 -24.60 -6.30 -2.02
C ALA A 239 -25.66 -5.28 -2.49
N ARG A 240 -26.95 -5.62 -2.41
CA ARG A 240 -28.08 -4.73 -2.74
C ARG A 240 -28.52 -3.94 -1.51
N TYR A 241 -27.58 -3.15 -0.97
CA TYR A 241 -27.73 -2.48 0.32
C TYR A 241 -28.91 -1.49 0.37
N GLU A 242 -29.21 -0.79 -0.73
CA GLU A 242 -30.34 0.14 -0.81
C GLU A 242 -31.68 -0.59 -0.63
N GLU A 243 -31.84 -1.74 -1.28
CA GLU A 243 -33.06 -2.55 -1.19
C GLU A 243 -33.19 -3.25 0.16
N ALA A 244 -32.07 -3.71 0.72
CA ALA A 244 -32.03 -4.24 2.08
C ALA A 244 -32.42 -3.17 3.11
N ALA A 245 -31.94 -1.94 2.97
CA ALA A 245 -32.28 -0.82 3.84
C ALA A 245 -33.77 -0.43 3.73
N LEU A 246 -34.32 -0.39 2.51
CA LEU A 246 -35.75 -0.15 2.28
C LEU A 246 -36.62 -1.25 2.87
N LEU A 247 -36.21 -2.52 2.74
CA LEU A 247 -36.92 -3.66 3.33
C LEU A 247 -36.91 -3.59 4.86
N ALA A 248 -35.77 -3.26 5.46
CA ALA A 248 -35.66 -3.08 6.91
C ALA A 248 -36.52 -1.91 7.42
N ALA A 249 -36.52 -0.78 6.69
CA ALA A 249 -37.32 0.40 7.04
C ALA A 249 -38.84 0.14 6.94
N ARG A 250 -39.27 -0.75 6.04
CA ARG A 250 -40.68 -1.14 5.84
C ARG A 250 -41.09 -2.37 6.65
N SER A 251 -40.22 -2.87 7.53
CA SER A 251 -40.54 -4.02 8.35
C SER A 251 -41.65 -3.67 9.35
N PRO A 252 -42.74 -4.45 9.41
CA PRO A 252 -43.76 -4.27 10.43
C PRO A 252 -43.16 -4.41 11.83
N ARG A 253 -43.73 -3.69 12.79
CA ARG A 253 -43.27 -3.59 14.19
C ARG A 253 -41.81 -3.16 14.36
N GLY A 254 -41.13 -2.72 13.29
CA GLY A 254 -39.72 -2.33 13.33
C GLY A 254 -38.77 -3.46 13.68
N VAL A 255 -39.12 -4.73 13.43
CA VAL A 255 -38.29 -5.88 13.82
C VAL A 255 -36.87 -5.81 13.22
N LEU A 256 -36.75 -5.33 11.99
CA LEU A 256 -35.47 -5.12 11.30
C LEU A 256 -34.88 -3.71 11.52
N ARG A 257 -35.50 -2.86 12.34
CA ARG A 257 -34.98 -1.53 12.72
C ARG A 257 -34.33 -1.60 14.10
N ASN A 258 -33.48 -2.60 14.30
CA ASN A 258 -32.76 -2.85 15.55
C ASN A 258 -31.29 -2.40 15.42
N LEU A 259 -30.55 -2.45 16.54
CA LEU A 259 -29.16 -2.00 16.57
C LEU A 259 -28.26 -2.89 15.70
N ASP A 260 -28.51 -4.19 15.70
CA ASP A 260 -27.71 -5.19 14.99
C ASP A 260 -27.79 -4.98 13.46
N THR A 261 -28.99 -4.79 12.91
CA THR A 261 -29.17 -4.49 11.47
C THR A 261 -28.53 -3.18 11.08
N MET A 262 -28.58 -2.16 11.95
CA MET A 262 -27.90 -0.89 11.73
C MET A 262 -26.37 -1.03 11.78
N GLU A 263 -25.82 -1.91 12.62
CA GLU A 263 -24.40 -2.21 12.64
C GLU A 263 -23.93 -2.98 11.40
N MET A 264 -24.75 -3.86 10.84
CA MET A 264 -24.43 -4.53 9.57
C MET A 264 -24.13 -3.51 8.46
N PHE A 265 -24.94 -2.45 8.34
CA PHE A 265 -24.67 -1.37 7.38
C PHE A 265 -23.46 -0.49 7.73
N LYS A 266 -23.04 -0.45 8.99
CA LYS A 266 -21.84 0.30 9.44
C LYS A 266 -20.55 -0.51 9.25
N GLY A 267 -20.61 -1.83 9.38
CA GLY A 267 -19.47 -2.75 9.26
C GLY A 267 -18.96 -2.98 7.83
N GLY A 268 -19.74 -2.58 6.81
CA GLY A 268 -19.41 -2.72 5.39
C GLY A 268 -18.17 -1.94 4.91
N ASN A 269 -17.50 -1.17 5.77
CA ASN A 269 -16.26 -0.47 5.42
C ASN A 269 -14.97 -1.26 5.75
N HIS A 270 -15.03 -2.45 6.37
CA HIS A 270 -13.83 -3.16 6.85
C HIS A 270 -13.69 -4.63 6.40
N THR A 271 -14.34 -5.05 5.31
CA THR A 271 -14.11 -6.42 4.81
C THR A 271 -13.85 -6.43 3.30
N GLN A 272 -12.56 -6.57 2.98
CA GLN A 272 -12.01 -7.29 1.83
C GLN A 272 -12.38 -6.79 0.42
N ILE A 273 -11.65 -5.77 -0.02
CA ILE A 273 -11.08 -5.76 -1.38
C ILE A 273 -10.01 -6.87 -1.40
N CYS A 274 -10.42 -8.11 -1.65
CA CYS A 274 -9.54 -9.25 -1.93
C CYS A 274 -10.31 -10.25 -2.82
N THR A 275 -10.39 -9.95 -4.11
CA THR A 275 -9.97 -10.78 -5.26
C THR A 275 -10.25 -10.01 -6.53
#